data_AF-A0A7W6JWZ9-F1
#
_entry.id   AF-A0A7W6JWZ9-F1
#
_cell.length_a   1.000
_cell.length_b   1.000
_cell.length_c   1.000
_cell.angle_alpha   90.00
_cell.angle_beta   90.00
_cell.angle_gamma   90.00
#
_symmetry.space_group_name_H-M   'P 1'
#
loop_
_entity.id
_entity.type
_entity.pdbx_description
1 polymer ?
#
loop_
_entity_poly.entity_id
_entity_poly.type
_entity_poly.pdbx_seq_one_letter_code
_entity_poly.pdbx_strand_id
1 'polypeptide(L)'
;MKRFALPLARSAATIVIVLAAIAVAVWMWNHYERSPWTRDGRVRADVVRVTPDIGGLITTVAVHDNQPVKAGDLLFVIDTPRYALALEQANARVASARATLAQARRTSRRDLALGDLVATEAHEQNVAAVSTAEAALAQAISARNAAALDLRRTQVHASVNGVVTNLDLHPGDYVSAGKQAMALIDRDSLRIEGYFEETKLPLVCLGAPVQVRLMGESSDLTGHVDSIAYGINDSTRSDSGNLLPTVQPTFSWVRLAQRIPVRVRLDKVPADMRLIAGRTATVTVQPADPKAKQPVACHHA
;
A
#
# COMPACT_ATOMS: atom_id res chain seq x y z
N MET A 1 -58.55 38.74 -43.52
CA MET A 1 -57.19 38.34 -43.07
C MET A 1 -57.12 37.72 -41.66
N LYS A 2 -58.10 37.92 -40.75
CA LYS A 2 -58.06 37.35 -39.37
C LYS A 2 -58.39 35.85 -39.21
N ARG A 3 -58.88 35.16 -40.26
CA ARG A 3 -59.29 33.73 -40.18
C ARG A 3 -58.13 32.73 -40.25
N PHE A 4 -56.97 33.14 -40.74
CA PHE A 4 -55.75 32.31 -40.76
C PHE A 4 -54.83 32.56 -39.57
N ALA A 5 -55.05 33.62 -38.78
CA ALA A 5 -54.19 33.97 -37.65
C ALA A 5 -54.30 32.97 -36.47
N LEU A 6 -55.50 32.42 -36.19
CA LEU A 6 -55.69 31.42 -35.14
C LEU A 6 -55.01 30.06 -35.43
N PRO A 7 -55.16 29.44 -36.61
CA PRO A 7 -54.46 28.18 -36.91
C PRO A 7 -52.94 28.38 -36.99
N LEU A 8 -52.46 29.50 -37.56
CA LEU A 8 -51.03 29.81 -37.56
C LEU A 8 -50.47 30.01 -36.15
N ALA A 9 -51.22 30.68 -35.26
CA ALA A 9 -50.81 30.86 -33.86
C ALA A 9 -50.79 29.53 -33.09
N ARG A 10 -51.73 28.61 -33.35
CA ARG A 10 -51.72 27.25 -32.77
C ARG A 10 -50.53 26.44 -33.28
N SER A 11 -50.24 26.47 -34.58
CA SER A 11 -49.07 25.82 -35.16
C SER A 11 -47.76 26.39 -34.62
N ALA A 12 -47.66 27.72 -34.49
CA ALA A 12 -46.50 28.38 -33.88
C ALA A 12 -46.33 27.96 -32.41
N ALA A 13 -47.41 27.91 -31.63
CA ALA A 13 -47.37 27.45 -30.25
C ALA A 13 -46.90 25.98 -30.15
N THR A 14 -47.38 25.09 -31.01
CA THR A 14 -46.91 23.69 -31.03
C THR A 14 -45.44 23.58 -31.41
N ILE A 15 -44.96 24.37 -32.37
CA ILE A 15 -43.54 24.39 -32.76
C ILE A 15 -42.67 24.87 -31.60
N VAL A 16 -43.08 25.93 -30.89
CA VAL A 16 -42.35 26.43 -29.71
C VAL A 16 -42.29 25.36 -28.60
N ILE A 17 -43.38 24.64 -28.35
CA ILE A 17 -43.40 23.54 -27.36
C ILE A 17 -42.46 22.41 -27.78
N VAL A 18 -42.45 22.02 -29.05
CA VAL A 18 -41.56 20.97 -29.57
C VAL A 18 -40.10 21.42 -29.47
N LEU A 19 -39.78 22.66 -29.82
CA LEU A 19 -38.43 23.20 -29.69
C LEU A 19 -37.98 23.26 -28.22
N ALA A 20 -38.87 23.65 -27.30
CA ALA A 20 -38.57 23.64 -25.87
C ALA A 20 -38.34 22.20 -25.35
N ALA A 21 -39.15 21.23 -25.79
CA ALA A 21 -38.96 19.83 -25.44
C ALA A 21 -37.63 19.27 -25.97
N ILE A 22 -37.25 19.61 -27.22
CA ILE A 22 -35.95 19.23 -27.79
C ILE A 22 -34.81 19.89 -27.00
N ALA A 23 -34.92 21.17 -26.65
CA ALA A 23 -33.91 21.88 -25.87
C ALA A 23 -33.71 21.23 -24.48
N VAL A 24 -34.80 20.87 -23.80
CA VAL A 24 -34.76 20.14 -22.52
C VAL A 24 -34.15 18.75 -22.71
N ALA A 25 -34.52 18.01 -23.76
CA ALA A 25 -33.96 16.69 -24.05
C ALA A 25 -32.45 16.75 -24.32
N VAL A 26 -31.98 17.74 -25.10
CA VAL A 26 -30.55 17.95 -25.38
C VAL A 26 -29.80 18.39 -24.12
N TRP A 27 -30.38 19.28 -23.33
CA TRP A 27 -29.80 19.70 -22.05
C TRP A 27 -29.67 18.53 -21.07
N MET A 28 -30.72 17.72 -20.94
CA MET A 28 -30.73 16.54 -20.07
C MET A 28 -29.74 15.48 -20.57
N TRP A 29 -29.65 15.27 -21.89
CA TRP A 29 -28.65 14.38 -22.49
C TRP A 29 -27.23 14.84 -22.17
N ASN A 30 -26.92 16.13 -22.36
CA ASN A 30 -25.60 16.66 -22.04
C ASN A 30 -25.31 16.56 -20.53
N HIS A 31 -26.30 16.80 -19.68
CA HIS A 31 -26.12 16.72 -18.23
C HIS A 31 -25.82 15.28 -17.77
N TYR A 32 -26.56 14.29 -18.25
CA TYR A 32 -26.40 12.90 -17.80
C TYR A 32 -25.29 12.14 -18.53
N GLU A 33 -25.14 12.36 -19.83
CA GLU A 33 -24.24 11.57 -20.68
C GLU A 33 -22.85 12.20 -20.78
N ARG A 34 -22.76 13.54 -20.82
CA ARG A 34 -21.49 14.26 -21.01
C ARG A 34 -20.84 14.75 -19.73
N SER A 35 -21.49 14.65 -18.58
CA SER A 35 -20.81 14.98 -17.32
C SER A 35 -19.94 13.79 -16.89
N PRO A 36 -18.65 14.00 -16.60
CA PRO A 36 -17.78 12.94 -16.09
C PRO A 36 -18.12 12.64 -14.61
N TRP A 37 -19.04 11.71 -14.39
CA TRP A 37 -19.41 11.24 -13.06
C TRP A 37 -19.52 9.72 -13.02
N THR A 38 -19.32 9.12 -11.84
CA THR A 38 -19.51 7.70 -11.59
C THR A 38 -20.10 7.46 -10.21
N ARG A 39 -21.04 6.51 -10.11
CA ARG A 39 -21.56 5.99 -8.83
C ARG A 39 -20.72 4.86 -8.28
N ASP A 40 -19.85 4.29 -9.10
CA ASP A 40 -18.93 3.23 -8.71
C ASP A 40 -17.62 3.87 -8.25
N GLY A 41 -17.69 4.62 -7.16
CA GLY A 41 -16.52 5.07 -6.42
C GLY A 41 -16.39 4.26 -5.15
N ARG A 42 -15.15 4.04 -4.70
CA ARG A 42 -14.86 3.33 -3.45
C ARG A 42 -13.79 4.03 -2.65
N VAL A 43 -13.98 4.11 -1.34
CA VAL A 43 -12.90 4.48 -0.42
C VAL A 43 -11.90 3.33 -0.38
N ARG A 44 -10.63 3.64 -0.56
CA ARG A 44 -9.53 2.67 -0.61
C ARG A 44 -8.43 3.15 0.31
N ALA A 45 -7.74 2.19 0.90
CA ALA A 45 -6.56 2.40 1.72
C ALA A 45 -5.61 1.25 1.41
N ASP A 46 -4.32 1.52 1.54
CA ASP A 46 -3.30 0.50 1.42
C ASP A 46 -3.35 -0.41 2.65
N VAL A 47 -3.30 -1.71 2.41
CA VAL A 47 -3.35 -2.73 3.46
C VAL A 47 -1.94 -3.24 3.70
N VAL A 48 -1.37 -2.86 4.83
CA VAL A 48 -0.06 -3.32 5.28
C VAL A 48 -0.25 -4.68 5.95
N ARG A 49 0.43 -5.68 5.38
CA ARG A 49 0.37 -7.06 5.88
C ARG A 49 1.52 -7.25 6.85
N VAL A 50 1.19 -7.37 8.12
CA VAL A 50 2.18 -7.55 9.18
C VAL A 50 2.61 -9.01 9.18
N THR A 51 3.87 -9.21 8.80
CA THR A 51 4.48 -10.52 8.62
C THR A 51 5.71 -10.58 9.52
N PRO A 52 5.80 -11.51 10.47
CA PRO A 52 6.98 -11.65 11.31
C PRO A 52 8.13 -12.26 10.49
N ASP A 53 9.33 -11.73 10.72
CA ASP A 53 10.57 -12.23 10.11
C ASP A 53 11.04 -13.56 10.75
N ILE A 54 10.57 -13.84 11.97
CA ILE A 54 10.89 -15.06 12.73
C ILE A 54 9.61 -15.80 13.11
N GLY A 55 9.72 -17.12 13.31
CA GLY A 55 8.59 -17.96 13.68
C GLY A 55 8.65 -18.40 15.14
N GLY A 56 7.49 -18.54 15.79
CA GLY A 56 7.39 -18.99 17.17
C GLY A 56 5.96 -18.95 17.68
N LEU A 57 5.78 -19.39 18.92
CA LEU A 57 4.51 -19.26 19.63
C LEU A 57 4.28 -17.80 20.02
N ILE A 58 3.03 -17.37 20.01
CA ILE A 58 2.65 -16.04 20.46
C ILE A 58 2.41 -16.08 21.96
N THR A 59 3.18 -15.29 22.70
CA THR A 59 3.04 -15.18 24.16
C THR A 59 1.96 -14.19 24.53
N THR A 60 1.86 -13.07 23.80
CA THR A 60 0.94 -11.99 24.11
C THR A 60 0.54 -11.25 22.85
N VAL A 61 -0.74 -10.89 22.76
CA VAL A 61 -1.28 -9.98 21.75
C VAL A 61 -1.65 -8.70 22.47
N ALA A 62 -1.02 -7.58 22.10
CA ALA A 62 -1.13 -6.29 22.80
C ALA A 62 -2.23 -5.39 22.23
N VAL A 63 -2.86 -5.81 21.13
CA VAL A 63 -3.91 -5.08 20.42
C VAL A 63 -5.18 -5.91 20.32
N HIS A 64 -6.31 -5.25 20.13
CA HIS A 64 -7.60 -5.89 19.81
C HIS A 64 -8.05 -5.53 18.39
N ASP A 65 -9.04 -6.27 17.90
CA ASP A 65 -9.61 -6.00 16.57
C ASP A 65 -10.23 -4.60 16.49
N ASN A 66 -10.09 -3.95 15.33
CA ASN A 66 -10.54 -2.58 15.05
C ASN A 66 -9.90 -1.48 15.94
N GLN A 67 -8.76 -1.76 16.57
CA GLN A 67 -8.02 -0.77 17.35
C GLN A 67 -7.18 0.16 16.46
N PRO A 68 -7.25 1.49 16.65
CA PRO A 68 -6.30 2.41 16.03
C PRO A 68 -4.93 2.30 16.71
N VAL A 69 -3.88 2.18 15.90
CA VAL A 69 -2.48 2.09 16.34
C VAL A 69 -1.62 3.11 15.58
N LYS A 70 -0.53 3.54 16.20
CA LYS A 70 0.48 4.39 15.59
C LYS A 70 1.68 3.56 15.16
N ALA A 71 2.45 4.09 14.22
CA ALA A 71 3.73 3.48 13.85
C ALA A 71 4.63 3.34 15.10
N GLY A 72 5.16 2.13 15.33
CA GLY A 72 5.97 1.77 16.49
C GLY A 72 5.20 1.12 17.64
N ASP A 73 3.87 1.14 17.65
CA ASP A 73 3.08 0.48 18.70
C ASP A 73 3.28 -1.04 18.66
N LEU A 74 3.38 -1.67 19.83
CA LEU A 74 3.52 -3.12 19.96
C LEU A 74 2.22 -3.81 19.56
N LEU A 75 2.31 -4.76 18.63
CA LEU A 75 1.16 -5.54 18.14
C LEU A 75 1.06 -6.88 18.88
N PHE A 76 2.13 -7.67 18.82
CA PHE A 76 2.21 -8.96 19.50
C PHE A 76 3.65 -9.35 19.77
N VAL A 77 3.82 -10.29 20.70
CA VAL A 77 5.11 -10.80 21.15
C VAL A 77 5.19 -12.29 20.87
N ILE A 78 6.23 -12.67 20.15
CA ILE A 78 6.65 -14.06 19.92
C ILE A 78 7.52 -14.51 21.10
N ASP A 79 7.45 -15.80 21.43
CA ASP A 79 8.18 -16.47 22.52
C ASP A 79 9.64 -16.01 22.66
N THR A 80 9.89 -15.12 23.62
CA THR A 80 11.18 -14.45 23.83
C THR A 80 12.27 -15.31 24.49
N PRO A 81 11.98 -16.22 25.45
CA PRO A 81 13.00 -16.99 26.16
C PRO A 81 13.92 -17.80 25.24
N ARG A 82 13.37 -18.40 24.18
CA ARG A 82 14.15 -19.17 23.21
C ARG A 82 15.22 -18.31 22.52
N TYR A 83 14.86 -17.09 22.11
CA TYR A 83 15.78 -16.16 21.47
C TYR A 83 16.74 -15.50 22.45
N ALA A 84 16.31 -15.28 23.69
CA ALA A 84 17.16 -14.77 24.76
C ALA A 84 18.29 -15.77 25.08
N LEU A 85 17.97 -17.06 25.18
CA LEU A 85 18.95 -18.12 25.39
C LEU A 85 19.92 -18.25 24.21
N ALA A 86 19.44 -18.11 22.97
CA ALA A 86 20.30 -18.11 21.79
C ALA A 86 21.31 -16.94 21.81
N LEU A 87 20.87 -15.75 22.24
CA LEU A 87 21.75 -14.60 22.42
C LEU A 87 22.77 -14.83 23.55
N GLU A 88 22.36 -15.42 24.66
CA GLU A 88 23.26 -15.79 25.75
C GLU A 88 24.34 -16.77 25.29
N GLN A 89 23.97 -17.82 24.55
CA GLN A 89 24.91 -18.77 23.98
C GLN A 89 25.88 -18.09 23.01
N ALA A 90 25.40 -17.15 22.18
CA ALA A 90 26.27 -16.40 21.27
C ALA A 90 27.23 -15.46 22.02
N ASN A 91 26.79 -14.83 23.11
CA ASN A 91 27.66 -14.04 23.99
C ASN A 91 28.77 -14.90 24.62
N ALA A 92 28.45 -16.12 25.07
CA ALA A 92 29.45 -17.05 25.59
C ALA A 92 30.49 -17.44 24.53
N ARG A 93 30.07 -17.64 23.26
CA ARG A 93 31.00 -17.89 22.15
C ARG A 93 31.93 -16.70 21.88
N VAL A 94 31.42 -15.47 21.94
CA VAL A 94 32.25 -14.26 21.83
C VAL A 94 33.26 -14.18 22.98
N ALA A 95 32.85 -14.47 24.21
CA ALA A 95 33.74 -14.48 25.36
C ALA A 95 34.86 -15.52 25.21
N SER A 96 34.52 -16.73 24.77
CA SER A 96 35.49 -17.80 24.47
C SER A 96 36.46 -17.40 23.37
N ALA A 97 35.96 -16.90 22.23
CA ALA A 97 36.81 -16.46 21.11
C ALA A 97 37.75 -15.31 21.52
N ARG A 98 37.26 -14.38 22.36
CA ARG A 98 38.08 -13.28 22.90
C ARG A 98 39.20 -13.81 23.81
N ALA A 99 38.92 -14.82 24.63
CA ALA A 99 39.94 -15.46 25.47
C ALA A 99 40.99 -16.18 24.61
N THR A 100 40.59 -16.89 23.56
CA THR A 100 41.50 -17.53 22.60
C THR A 100 42.38 -16.52 21.88
N LEU A 101 41.81 -15.41 21.41
CA LEU A 101 42.59 -14.33 20.80
C LEU A 101 43.57 -13.70 21.78
N ALA A 102 43.14 -13.45 23.02
CA ALA A 102 44.03 -12.92 24.06
C ALA A 102 45.19 -13.89 24.34
N GLN A 103 44.93 -15.20 24.34
CA GLN A 103 45.97 -16.21 24.48
C GLN A 103 46.95 -16.20 23.30
N ALA A 104 46.45 -16.23 22.06
CA ALA A 104 47.29 -16.19 20.85
C ALA A 104 48.17 -14.92 20.81
N ARG A 105 47.61 -13.76 21.17
CA ARG A 105 48.36 -12.50 21.27
C ARG A 105 49.42 -12.54 22.37
N ARG A 106 49.16 -13.19 23.50
CA ARG A 106 50.17 -13.37 24.57
C ARG A 106 51.31 -14.28 24.12
N THR A 107 51.03 -15.35 23.39
CA THR A 107 52.06 -16.23 22.82
C THR A 107 52.91 -15.47 21.81
N SER A 108 52.29 -14.84 20.81
CA SER A 108 53.00 -14.05 19.80
C SER A 108 53.87 -12.93 20.40
N ARG A 109 53.38 -12.22 21.42
CA ARG A 109 54.18 -11.22 22.16
C ARG A 109 55.36 -11.82 22.91
N ARG A 110 55.21 -13.03 23.46
CA ARG A 110 56.28 -13.74 24.15
C ARG A 110 57.37 -14.14 23.15
N ASP A 111 57.00 -14.62 21.97
CA ASP A 111 57.95 -15.01 20.94
C ASP A 111 58.77 -13.80 20.46
N LEU A 112 58.11 -12.66 20.24
CA LEU A 112 58.78 -11.39 19.91
C LEU A 112 59.78 -10.94 20.99
N ALA A 113 59.50 -11.20 22.27
CA ALA A 113 60.39 -10.85 23.37
C ALA A 113 61.60 -11.80 23.49
N LEU A 114 61.54 -13.01 22.92
CA LEU A 114 62.63 -13.99 22.91
C LEU A 114 63.63 -13.78 21.77
N GLY A 115 63.33 -12.92 20.79
CA GLY A 115 64.23 -12.56 19.68
C GLY A 115 64.60 -13.76 18.79
N ASP A 116 65.88 -13.86 18.40
CA ASP A 116 66.42 -14.89 17.50
C ASP A 116 66.42 -16.32 18.08
N LEU A 117 65.93 -16.51 19.31
CA LEU A 117 65.85 -17.83 19.95
C LEU A 117 64.66 -18.68 19.46
N VAL A 118 63.76 -18.11 18.65
CA VAL A 118 62.58 -18.78 18.10
C VAL A 118 62.74 -18.94 16.59
N ALA A 119 62.49 -20.13 16.06
CA ALA A 119 62.53 -20.39 14.63
C ALA A 119 61.52 -19.51 13.86
N THR A 120 61.91 -19.01 12.69
CA THR A 120 61.05 -18.17 11.83
C THR A 120 59.70 -18.82 11.54
N GLU A 121 59.70 -20.14 11.30
CA GLU A 121 58.49 -20.94 11.06
C GLU A 121 57.52 -20.88 12.25
N ALA A 122 58.03 -20.95 13.49
CA ALA A 122 57.21 -20.85 14.70
C ALA A 122 56.66 -19.43 14.89
N HIS A 123 57.45 -18.40 14.53
CA HIS A 123 56.98 -17.03 14.54
C HIS A 123 55.81 -16.82 13.55
N GLU A 124 55.96 -17.27 12.31
CA GLU A 124 54.91 -17.21 11.28
C GLU A 124 53.64 -17.95 11.71
N GLN A 125 53.79 -19.14 12.32
CA GLN A 125 52.66 -19.89 12.87
C GLN A 125 51.91 -19.12 13.96
N ASN A 126 52.62 -18.41 14.85
CA ASN A 126 51.99 -17.65 15.93
C ASN A 126 51.32 -16.36 15.43
N VAL A 127 51.88 -15.71 14.41
CA VAL A 127 51.21 -14.59 13.70
C VAL A 127 49.94 -15.09 13.01
N ALA A 128 50.01 -16.22 12.30
CA ALA A 128 48.85 -16.85 11.68
C ALA A 128 47.79 -17.27 12.74
N ALA A 129 48.21 -17.75 13.91
CA ALA A 129 47.32 -18.09 15.02
C ALA A 129 46.57 -16.86 15.56
N VAL A 130 47.21 -15.69 15.63
CA VAL A 130 46.52 -14.44 15.98
C VAL A 130 45.50 -14.08 14.90
N SER A 131 45.88 -14.09 13.63
CA SER A 131 44.98 -13.76 12.51
C SER A 131 43.75 -14.69 12.47
N THR A 132 43.93 -15.99 12.70
CA THR A 132 42.83 -16.96 12.73
C THR A 132 41.92 -16.75 13.95
N ALA A 133 42.49 -16.43 15.12
CA ALA A 133 41.70 -16.10 16.30
C ALA A 133 40.93 -14.77 16.15
N GLU A 134 41.47 -13.79 15.44
CA GLU A 134 40.78 -12.55 15.09
C GLU A 134 39.58 -12.82 14.17
N ALA A 135 39.77 -13.64 13.14
CA ALA A 135 38.69 -14.07 12.25
C ALA A 135 37.60 -14.85 13.02
N ALA A 136 37.98 -15.76 13.91
CA ALA A 136 37.04 -16.51 14.74
C ALA A 136 36.24 -15.60 15.70
N LEU A 137 36.89 -14.58 16.27
CA LEU A 137 36.20 -13.57 17.08
C LEU A 137 35.22 -12.75 16.24
N ALA A 138 35.62 -12.32 15.04
CA ALA A 138 34.74 -11.59 14.14
C ALA A 138 33.50 -12.42 13.75
N GLN A 139 33.68 -13.71 13.44
CA GLN A 139 32.58 -14.65 13.18
C GLN A 139 31.65 -14.79 14.40
N ALA A 140 32.20 -14.93 15.61
CA ALA A 140 31.42 -15.01 16.84
C ALA A 140 30.60 -13.74 17.10
N ILE A 141 31.18 -12.56 16.85
CA ILE A 141 30.48 -11.27 16.96
C ILE A 141 29.33 -11.19 15.95
N SER A 142 29.54 -11.62 14.71
CA SER A 142 28.48 -11.66 13.69
C SER A 142 27.33 -12.57 14.11
N ALA A 143 27.62 -13.76 14.62
CA ALA A 143 26.60 -14.69 15.13
C ALA A 143 25.82 -14.11 16.32
N ARG A 144 26.49 -13.40 17.22
CA ARG A 144 25.85 -12.67 18.34
C ARG A 144 24.95 -11.55 17.84
N ASN A 145 25.35 -10.81 16.81
CA ASN A 145 24.53 -9.75 16.23
C ASN A 145 23.28 -10.30 15.57
N ALA A 146 23.37 -11.45 14.89
CA ALA A 146 22.21 -12.15 14.34
C ALA A 146 21.21 -12.56 15.45
N ALA A 147 21.69 -13.23 16.51
CA ALA A 147 20.84 -13.62 17.64
C ALA A 147 20.20 -12.40 18.34
N ALA A 148 20.92 -11.28 18.45
CA ALA A 148 20.40 -10.04 19.02
C ALA A 148 19.33 -9.39 18.14
N LEU A 149 19.44 -9.51 16.81
CA LEU A 149 18.42 -9.05 15.88
C LEU A 149 17.17 -9.92 15.98
N ASP A 150 17.33 -11.24 16.02
CA ASP A 150 16.21 -12.17 16.16
C ASP A 150 15.46 -11.93 17.47
N LEU A 151 16.17 -11.70 18.58
CA LEU A 151 15.55 -11.33 19.85
C LEU A 151 14.75 -10.03 19.74
N ARG A 152 15.24 -9.01 19.05
CA ARG A 152 14.47 -7.77 18.84
C ARG A 152 13.23 -7.98 17.99
N ARG A 153 13.31 -8.87 16.99
CA ARG A 153 12.20 -9.24 16.10
C ARG A 153 11.13 -10.10 16.76
N THR A 154 11.32 -10.52 18.01
CA THR A 154 10.26 -11.16 18.80
C THR A 154 9.11 -10.20 19.10
N GLN A 155 9.40 -8.91 19.20
CA GLN A 155 8.39 -7.88 19.36
C GLN A 155 8.03 -7.34 17.99
N VAL A 156 6.78 -7.59 17.57
CA VAL A 156 6.29 -7.12 16.27
C VAL A 156 5.54 -5.81 16.49
N HIS A 157 6.01 -4.76 15.82
CA HIS A 157 5.46 -3.41 15.93
C HIS A 157 4.72 -2.99 14.65
N ALA A 158 3.84 -2.02 14.77
CA ALA A 158 3.15 -1.41 13.64
C ALA A 158 4.14 -0.60 12.77
N SER A 159 4.14 -0.85 11.46
CA SER A 159 4.98 -0.10 10.51
C SER A 159 4.40 1.26 10.11
N VAL A 160 3.08 1.43 10.22
CA VAL A 160 2.34 2.63 9.78
C VAL A 160 1.28 3.02 10.81
N ASN A 161 0.74 4.24 10.68
CA ASN A 161 -0.42 4.68 11.45
C ASN A 161 -1.67 4.05 10.85
N GLY A 162 -2.39 3.24 11.62
CA GLY A 162 -3.41 2.39 11.03
C GLY A 162 -4.49 1.92 11.98
N VAL A 163 -5.35 1.06 11.46
CA VAL A 163 -6.34 0.31 12.24
C VAL A 163 -6.13 -1.18 12.00
N VAL A 164 -5.99 -1.94 13.09
CA VAL A 164 -5.88 -3.40 13.03
C VAL A 164 -7.23 -3.97 12.61
N THR A 165 -7.25 -4.87 11.63
CA THR A 165 -8.49 -5.49 11.13
C THR A 165 -8.36 -6.98 10.98
N ASN A 166 -9.47 -7.69 11.22
CA ASN A 166 -9.59 -9.14 11.10
C ASN A 166 -8.51 -9.86 11.93
N LEU A 167 -8.36 -9.44 13.18
CA LEU A 167 -7.43 -10.05 14.12
C LEU A 167 -7.98 -11.40 14.60
N ASP A 168 -7.42 -12.49 14.08
CA ASP A 168 -7.71 -13.87 14.50
C ASP A 168 -6.54 -14.48 15.30
N LEU A 169 -5.65 -13.62 15.80
CA LEU A 169 -4.43 -14.04 16.47
C LEU A 169 -4.65 -14.15 17.98
N HIS A 170 -4.37 -15.31 18.55
CA HIS A 170 -4.55 -15.60 19.97
C HIS A 170 -3.22 -15.99 20.63
N PRO A 171 -3.04 -15.69 21.94
CA PRO A 171 -1.93 -16.25 22.70
C PRO A 171 -1.95 -17.78 22.65
N GLY A 172 -0.81 -18.39 22.33
CA GLY A 172 -0.66 -19.83 22.08
C GLY A 172 -0.61 -20.22 20.61
N ASP A 173 -1.03 -19.35 19.68
CA ASP A 173 -0.92 -19.61 18.25
C ASP A 173 0.53 -19.65 17.79
N TYR A 174 0.82 -20.47 16.79
CA TYR A 174 2.15 -20.55 16.18
C TYR A 174 2.18 -19.76 14.86
N VAL A 175 3.02 -18.74 14.79
CA VAL A 175 3.29 -18.00 13.56
C VAL A 175 4.56 -18.50 12.90
N SER A 176 4.50 -18.66 11.57
CA SER A 176 5.68 -18.98 10.76
C SER A 176 6.29 -17.72 10.18
N ALA A 177 7.62 -17.69 10.07
CA ALA A 177 8.32 -16.61 9.38
C ALA A 177 7.79 -16.44 7.95
N GLY A 178 7.56 -15.20 7.52
CA GLY A 178 7.09 -14.88 6.17
C GLY A 178 5.58 -15.09 5.93
N LYS A 179 4.82 -15.63 6.90
CA LYS A 179 3.35 -15.72 6.81
C LYS A 179 2.68 -14.49 7.41
N GLN A 180 1.62 -14.02 6.76
CA GLN A 180 0.86 -12.87 7.22
C GLN A 180 0.14 -13.22 8.52
N ALA A 181 0.45 -12.50 9.60
CA ALA A 181 -0.14 -12.72 10.91
C ALA A 181 -1.35 -11.80 11.15
N MET A 182 -1.32 -10.58 10.61
CA MET A 182 -2.43 -9.63 10.70
C MET A 182 -2.42 -8.60 9.56
N ALA A 183 -3.55 -7.91 9.39
CA ALA A 183 -3.71 -6.82 8.45
C ALA A 183 -3.86 -5.48 9.20
N LEU A 184 -3.13 -4.47 8.72
CA LEU A 184 -3.17 -3.10 9.20
C LEU A 184 -3.61 -2.20 8.06
N ILE A 185 -4.72 -1.49 8.23
CA ILE A 185 -5.20 -0.52 7.23
C ILE A 185 -4.48 0.81 7.48
N ASP A 186 -3.71 1.28 6.50
CA ASP A 186 -2.97 2.55 6.60
C ASP A 186 -3.94 3.75 6.47
N ARG A 187 -4.02 4.57 7.52
CA ARG A 187 -4.90 5.74 7.57
C ARG A 187 -4.36 6.91 6.75
N ASP A 188 -3.06 6.99 6.55
CA ASP A 188 -2.42 8.09 5.81
C ASP A 188 -2.55 7.87 4.28
N SER A 189 -2.88 6.65 3.86
CA SER A 189 -3.08 6.25 2.45
C SER A 189 -4.53 6.36 1.95
N LEU A 190 -5.46 6.85 2.77
CA LEU A 190 -6.89 6.91 2.44
C LEU A 190 -7.13 7.76 1.19
N ARG A 191 -7.74 7.14 0.18
CA ARG A 191 -8.07 7.76 -1.11
C ARG A 191 -9.41 7.28 -1.62
N ILE A 192 -9.91 7.94 -2.67
CA ILE A 192 -11.12 7.49 -3.37
C ILE A 192 -10.72 7.01 -4.75
N GLU A 193 -11.16 5.81 -5.13
CA GLU A 193 -11.00 5.27 -6.47
C GLU A 193 -12.37 5.31 -7.16
N GLY A 194 -12.50 6.16 -8.18
CA GLY A 194 -13.69 6.26 -9.03
C GLY A 194 -13.51 5.44 -10.30
N TYR A 195 -14.46 4.56 -10.60
CA TYR A 195 -14.44 3.73 -11.79
C TYR A 195 -15.26 4.40 -12.90
N PHE A 196 -14.58 5.10 -13.82
CA PHE A 196 -15.21 5.85 -14.91
C PHE A 196 -15.37 4.99 -16.16
N GLU A 197 -16.42 5.25 -16.94
CA GLU A 197 -16.55 4.69 -18.30
C GLU A 197 -15.40 5.18 -19.19
N GLU A 198 -14.82 4.28 -19.98
CA GLU A 198 -13.80 4.58 -21.00
C GLU A 198 -14.21 5.76 -21.90
N THR A 199 -15.48 5.82 -22.29
CA THR A 199 -16.05 6.89 -23.14
C THR A 199 -16.02 8.27 -22.50
N LYS A 200 -15.96 8.35 -21.16
CA LYS A 200 -15.95 9.60 -20.38
C LYS A 200 -14.54 10.06 -19.98
N LEU A 201 -13.51 9.23 -20.19
CA LEU A 201 -12.12 9.59 -19.84
C LEU A 201 -11.56 10.83 -20.53
N PRO A 202 -11.88 11.16 -21.80
CA PRO A 202 -11.41 12.41 -22.42
C PRO A 202 -11.86 13.67 -21.67
N LEU A 203 -12.84 13.55 -20.77
CA LEU A 203 -13.38 14.64 -19.97
C LEU A 203 -12.78 14.68 -18.55
N VAL A 204 -11.94 13.72 -18.19
CA VAL A 204 -11.28 13.62 -16.89
C VAL A 204 -9.81 14.02 -17.05
N CYS A 205 -9.43 15.14 -16.44
CA CYS A 205 -8.08 15.69 -16.53
C CYS A 205 -7.38 15.62 -15.17
N LEU A 206 -6.06 15.40 -15.18
CA LEU A 206 -5.25 15.37 -13.96
C LEU A 206 -5.34 16.72 -13.23
N GLY A 207 -5.54 16.71 -11.92
CA GLY A 207 -5.73 17.90 -11.10
C GLY A 207 -7.13 18.53 -11.19
N ALA A 208 -8.05 18.00 -11.99
CA ALA A 208 -9.41 18.54 -12.06
C ALA A 208 -10.10 18.46 -10.68
N PRO A 209 -10.87 19.49 -10.29
CA PRO A 209 -11.65 19.46 -9.06
C PRO A 209 -12.75 18.41 -9.12
N VAL A 210 -12.89 17.68 -8.01
CA VAL A 210 -13.84 16.57 -7.88
C VAL A 210 -14.66 16.76 -6.62
N GLN A 211 -15.96 16.54 -6.77
CA GLN A 211 -16.89 16.44 -5.66
C GLN A 211 -17.20 14.97 -5.41
N VAL A 212 -17.01 14.54 -4.17
CA VAL A 212 -17.25 13.16 -3.77
C VAL A 212 -18.33 13.09 -2.70
N ARG A 213 -19.36 12.30 -2.96
CA ARG A 213 -20.44 12.03 -2.02
C ARG A 213 -20.39 10.58 -1.57
N LEU A 214 -20.12 10.35 -0.29
CA LEU A 214 -20.17 9.00 0.27
C LEU A 214 -21.61 8.54 0.41
N MET A 215 -21.86 7.26 0.14
CA MET A 215 -23.18 6.69 0.37
C MET A 215 -23.50 6.71 1.88
N GLY A 216 -24.68 7.24 2.20
CA GLY A 216 -25.14 7.40 3.59
C GLY A 216 -24.67 8.69 4.29
N GLU A 217 -23.85 9.52 3.64
CA GLU A 217 -23.48 10.86 4.15
C GLU A 217 -24.21 11.95 3.37
N SER A 218 -24.53 13.05 4.04
CA SER A 218 -25.10 14.25 3.42
C SER A 218 -24.05 15.26 2.98
N SER A 219 -22.87 15.24 3.59
CA SER A 219 -21.78 16.18 3.30
C SER A 219 -20.96 15.73 2.09
N ASP A 220 -20.71 16.69 1.21
CA ASP A 220 -19.84 16.49 0.06
C ASP A 220 -18.39 16.74 0.45
N LEU A 221 -17.52 15.82 0.04
CA LEU A 221 -16.09 15.96 0.13
C LEU A 221 -15.56 16.60 -1.15
N THR A 222 -14.49 17.37 -1.00
CA THR A 222 -13.77 17.98 -2.12
C THR A 222 -12.39 17.36 -2.25
N GLY A 223 -11.96 17.20 -3.49
CA GLY A 223 -10.67 16.62 -3.84
C GLY A 223 -10.28 16.97 -5.26
N HIS A 224 -9.16 16.41 -5.70
CA HIS A 224 -8.65 16.55 -7.05
C HIS A 224 -8.30 15.20 -7.66
N VAL A 225 -8.41 15.10 -8.98
CA VAL A 225 -7.91 13.93 -9.72
C VAL A 225 -6.40 13.84 -9.55
N ASP A 226 -5.94 12.75 -8.92
CA ASP A 226 -4.53 12.53 -8.63
C ASP A 226 -3.85 11.76 -9.76
N SER A 227 -4.48 10.65 -10.19
CA SER A 227 -3.96 9.82 -11.27
C SER A 227 -5.05 9.01 -11.95
N ILE A 228 -4.81 8.65 -13.21
CA ILE A 228 -5.66 7.74 -14.00
C ILE A 228 -4.85 6.45 -14.18
N ALA A 229 -5.50 5.28 -14.05
CA ALA A 229 -4.81 4.01 -14.22
C ALA A 229 -4.34 3.82 -15.67
N TYR A 230 -3.07 3.41 -15.82
CA TYR A 230 -2.42 3.14 -17.11
C TYR A 230 -2.63 1.70 -17.62
N GLY A 231 -3.29 0.86 -16.84
CA GLY A 231 -3.52 -0.53 -17.20
C GLY A 231 -4.63 -1.17 -16.39
N ILE A 232 -5.41 -1.99 -17.07
CA ILE A 232 -6.43 -2.87 -16.48
C ILE A 232 -6.15 -4.28 -16.99
N ASN A 233 -6.29 -5.28 -16.12
CA ASN A 233 -6.12 -6.67 -16.52
C ASN A 233 -7.27 -7.10 -17.43
N ASP A 234 -6.94 -7.74 -18.55
CA ASP A 234 -7.91 -8.37 -19.44
C ASP A 234 -8.27 -9.75 -18.88
N SER A 235 -9.48 -9.89 -18.33
CA SER A 235 -9.97 -11.16 -17.78
C SER A 235 -10.23 -12.23 -18.84
N THR A 236 -10.24 -11.86 -20.13
CA THR A 236 -10.41 -12.79 -21.26
C THR A 236 -9.10 -13.35 -21.78
N ARG A 237 -7.97 -12.77 -21.36
CA ARG A 237 -6.62 -13.21 -21.70
C ARG A 237 -5.96 -13.85 -20.48
N SER A 238 -5.54 -15.10 -20.60
CA SER A 238 -4.67 -15.74 -19.63
C SER A 238 -3.37 -16.21 -20.32
N ASP A 239 -2.23 -16.06 -19.65
CA ASP A 239 -0.99 -16.65 -20.15
C ASP A 239 -1.04 -18.15 -19.87
N SER A 240 -1.13 -18.94 -20.94
CA SER A 240 -0.87 -20.38 -20.82
C SER A 240 0.63 -20.58 -20.57
N GLY A 241 0.99 -21.57 -19.75
CA GLY A 241 2.38 -21.84 -19.34
C GLY A 241 3.40 -22.10 -20.47
N ASN A 242 2.98 -22.06 -21.74
CA ASN A 242 3.82 -22.11 -22.93
C ASN A 242 4.13 -20.73 -23.54
N LEU A 243 4.01 -19.64 -22.77
CA LEU A 243 4.22 -18.24 -23.22
C LEU A 243 3.30 -17.81 -24.37
N LEU A 244 2.23 -18.56 -24.64
CA LEU A 244 1.22 -18.24 -25.64
C LEU A 244 -0.03 -17.71 -24.93
N PRO A 245 -0.62 -16.61 -25.42
CA PRO A 245 -1.87 -16.13 -24.87
C PRO A 245 -3.02 -17.06 -25.20
N THR A 246 -3.77 -17.45 -24.18
CA THR A 246 -5.08 -18.06 -24.33
C THR A 246 -6.12 -16.96 -24.23
N VAL A 247 -6.93 -16.80 -25.27
CA VAL A 247 -8.02 -15.82 -25.30
C VAL A 247 -9.34 -16.58 -25.27
N GLN A 248 -10.17 -16.31 -24.26
CA GLN A 248 -11.51 -16.86 -24.17
C GLN A 248 -12.43 -16.14 -25.18
N PRO A 249 -13.11 -16.85 -26.10
CA PRO A 249 -14.03 -16.22 -27.02
C PRO A 249 -15.20 -15.56 -26.27
N THR A 250 -15.44 -14.27 -26.53
CA THR A 250 -16.56 -13.51 -25.96
C THR A 250 -17.75 -13.53 -26.92
N PHE A 251 -18.92 -13.98 -26.45
CA PHE A 251 -20.16 -14.00 -27.23
C PHE A 251 -21.15 -12.88 -26.83
N SER A 252 -20.64 -11.73 -26.37
CA SER A 252 -21.50 -10.59 -26.01
C SER A 252 -21.84 -9.76 -27.25
N TRP A 253 -23.10 -9.80 -27.69
CA TRP A 253 -23.63 -8.95 -28.77
C TRP A 253 -23.76 -7.47 -28.36
N VAL A 254 -23.64 -7.16 -27.05
CA VAL A 254 -23.52 -5.80 -26.51
C VAL A 254 -22.10 -5.60 -26.00
N ARG A 255 -21.47 -4.49 -26.39
CA ARG A 255 -20.20 -4.02 -25.80
C ARG A 255 -20.51 -2.93 -24.79
N LEU A 256 -20.10 -3.14 -23.55
CA LEU A 256 -20.13 -2.12 -22.50
C LEU A 256 -18.74 -1.48 -22.40
N ALA A 257 -18.70 -0.17 -22.17
CA ALA A 257 -17.44 0.52 -21.93
C ALA A 257 -16.74 -0.06 -20.69
N GLN A 258 -15.42 -0.23 -20.76
CA GLN A 258 -14.64 -0.68 -19.61
C GLN A 258 -14.61 0.41 -18.53
N ARG A 259 -14.41 -0.03 -17.30
CA ARG A 259 -14.35 0.83 -16.12
C ARG A 259 -12.90 1.09 -15.76
N ILE A 260 -12.44 2.31 -15.99
CA ILE A 260 -11.04 2.69 -15.75
C ILE A 260 -10.94 3.39 -14.38
N PRO A 261 -10.10 2.88 -13.47
CA PRO A 261 -9.95 3.48 -12.15
C PRO A 261 -9.22 4.81 -12.23
N VAL A 262 -9.84 5.83 -11.65
CA VAL A 262 -9.29 7.17 -11.46
C VAL A 262 -9.13 7.39 -9.95
N ARG A 263 -7.91 7.68 -9.52
CA ARG A 263 -7.60 7.99 -8.13
C ARG A 263 -7.88 9.47 -7.87
N VAL A 264 -8.60 9.72 -6.79
CA VAL A 264 -8.95 11.06 -6.30
C VAL A 264 -8.34 11.22 -4.91
N ARG A 265 -7.56 12.29 -4.76
CA ARG A 265 -7.00 12.70 -3.48
C ARG A 265 -7.93 13.72 -2.83
N LEU A 266 -8.24 13.51 -1.55
CA LEU A 266 -9.13 14.38 -0.79
C LEU A 266 -8.34 15.56 -0.21
N ASP A 267 -8.87 16.78 -0.34
CA ASP A 267 -8.18 17.99 0.15
C ASP A 267 -8.48 18.26 1.62
N LYS A 268 -9.75 18.08 2.01
CA LYS A 268 -10.22 18.29 3.38
C LYS A 268 -11.18 17.18 3.76
N VAL A 269 -10.82 16.44 4.81
CA VAL A 269 -11.68 15.45 5.44
C VAL A 269 -12.10 16.00 6.80
N PRO A 270 -13.40 16.21 7.04
CA PRO A 270 -13.91 16.59 8.36
C PRO A 270 -13.49 15.59 9.44
N ALA A 271 -13.11 16.07 10.62
CA ALA A 271 -12.58 15.23 11.71
C ALA A 271 -13.61 14.26 12.30
N ASP A 272 -14.90 14.57 12.13
CA ASP A 272 -16.05 13.75 12.51
C ASP A 272 -16.37 12.66 11.49
N MET A 273 -15.87 12.74 10.26
CA MET A 273 -16.18 11.78 9.21
C MET A 273 -15.22 10.57 9.23
N ARG A 274 -15.79 9.39 9.46
CA ARG A 274 -15.06 8.12 9.40
C ARG A 274 -15.00 7.60 7.96
N LEU A 275 -13.83 7.72 7.35
CA LEU A 275 -13.51 7.09 6.07
C LEU A 275 -13.14 5.61 6.30
N ILE A 276 -14.10 4.72 6.03
CA ILE A 276 -13.89 3.28 6.10
C ILE A 276 -13.58 2.76 4.69
N ALA A 277 -12.47 2.04 4.54
CA ALA A 277 -12.13 1.39 3.28
C ALA A 277 -13.25 0.43 2.85
N GLY A 278 -13.65 0.52 1.58
CA GLY A 278 -14.75 -0.26 1.01
C GLY A 278 -16.10 0.48 0.93
N ARG A 279 -16.26 1.65 1.58
CA ARG A 279 -17.47 2.47 1.42
C ARG A 279 -17.64 2.89 -0.04
N THR A 280 -18.89 2.88 -0.51
CA THR A 280 -19.25 3.37 -1.84
C THR A 280 -19.33 4.89 -1.85
N ALA A 281 -18.93 5.47 -2.97
CA ALA A 281 -18.84 6.90 -3.19
C ALA A 281 -19.35 7.22 -4.59
N THR A 282 -20.07 8.33 -4.75
CA THR A 282 -20.33 8.93 -6.05
C THR A 282 -19.30 10.02 -6.29
N VAL A 283 -18.58 9.92 -7.40
CA VAL A 283 -17.50 10.83 -7.78
C VAL A 283 -17.96 11.64 -8.98
N THR A 284 -17.98 12.96 -8.86
CA THR A 284 -18.35 13.89 -9.94
C THR A 284 -17.18 14.81 -10.21
N VAL A 285 -16.59 14.69 -11.40
CA VAL A 285 -15.53 15.59 -11.85
C VAL A 285 -16.19 16.86 -12.34
N GLN A 286 -15.81 17.99 -11.77
CA GLN A 286 -16.31 19.28 -12.22
C GLN A 286 -15.57 19.67 -13.51
N PRO A 287 -16.29 20.17 -14.53
CA PRO A 287 -15.65 20.65 -15.74
C PRO A 287 -14.67 21.78 -15.37
N ALA A 288 -13.50 21.78 -16.02
CA ALA A 288 -12.50 22.82 -15.80
C ALA A 288 -13.14 24.20 -15.99
N ASP A 289 -13.09 25.04 -14.95
CA ASP A 289 -13.68 26.38 -15.01
C ASP A 289 -13.01 27.16 -16.15
N PRO A 290 -13.76 27.62 -17.18
CA PRO A 290 -13.19 28.39 -18.28
C PRO A 290 -12.56 29.73 -17.82
N LYS A 291 -12.72 30.14 -16.56
CA LYS A 291 -12.10 31.32 -15.95
C LYS A 291 -10.84 31.04 -15.12
N ALA A 292 -10.43 29.77 -14.95
CA ALA A 292 -9.22 29.44 -14.21
C ALA A 292 -7.97 29.95 -14.96
N LYS A 293 -7.10 30.70 -14.27
CA LYS A 293 -5.90 31.37 -14.83
C LYS A 293 -4.87 30.42 -15.47
N GLN A 294 -5.01 29.12 -15.28
CA GLN A 294 -4.25 28.08 -15.97
C GLN A 294 -5.27 27.06 -16.48
N PRO A 295 -5.41 26.86 -17.80
CA PRO A 295 -6.16 25.72 -18.29
C PRO A 295 -5.44 24.49 -17.74
N VAL A 296 -6.17 23.64 -17.01
CA VAL A 296 -5.68 22.31 -16.68
C VAL A 296 -5.51 21.61 -18.02
N ALA A 297 -4.30 21.68 -18.58
CA ALA A 297 -3.99 21.02 -19.83
C ALA A 297 -4.25 19.55 -19.59
N CYS A 298 -5.27 19.00 -20.27
CA CYS A 298 -5.59 17.59 -20.21
C CYS A 298 -4.42 16.85 -20.85
N HIS A 299 -3.40 16.55 -20.06
CA HIS A 299 -2.31 15.68 -20.45
C HIS A 299 -2.86 14.25 -20.40
N HIS A 300 -3.43 13.85 -21.53
CA HIS A 300 -3.61 12.44 -21.86
C HIS A 300 -2.23 11.97 -22.33
N ALA A 301 -1.44 11.42 -21.41
CA ALA A 301 -0.18 10.76 -21.74
C ALA A 301 -0.43 9.41 -22.39
#